data_AF-A0A8R7TN02-F1
#
_entry.id   AF-A0A8R7TN02-F1
#
_cell.length_a   1.000
_cell.length_b   1.000
_cell.length_c   1.000
_cell.angle_alpha   90.00
_cell.angle_beta   90.00
_cell.angle_gamma   90.00
#
_symmetry.space_group_name_H-M   'P 1'
#
loop_
_entity.id
_entity.type
_entity.pdbx_description
1 polymer ?
#
loop_
_entity_poly.entity_id
_entity_poly.type
_entity_poly.pdbx_seq_one_letter_code
_entity_poly.pdbx_strand_id
1 'polypeptide(L)'
;MQLMGEAQGAKKVINSELWHACAGPLVCLPQRGSLLYYFPQGHSEQVAATTKKTPNSRIPNYPSLPSQLLCQVHNITMHVGAQ
;
A
#
# COMPACT_ATOMS: atom_id res chain seq x y z
N MET A 1 16.15 16.00 33.77
CA MET A 1 15.90 14.58 34.10
C MET A 1 14.80 14.08 33.19
N GLN A 2 15.15 13.16 32.30
CA GLN A 2 14.27 12.47 31.37
C GLN A 2 13.16 11.74 32.15
N LEU A 3 11.90 11.89 31.74
CA LEU A 3 10.89 10.86 32.00
C LEU A 3 10.44 10.32 30.65
N MET A 4 11.14 9.27 30.24
CA MET A 4 10.68 8.31 29.23
C MET A 4 9.48 7.57 29.82
N GLY A 5 8.30 7.87 29.30
CA GLY A 5 7.18 6.93 29.32
C GLY A 5 7.12 6.28 27.94
N GLU A 6 7.79 5.15 27.78
CA GLU A 6 7.53 4.24 26.66
C GLU A 6 6.07 3.79 26.71
N ALA A 7 5.24 4.31 25.80
CA ALA A 7 3.96 3.70 25.50
C ALA A 7 4.20 2.46 24.62
N GLN A 8 4.66 1.37 25.23
CA GLN A 8 4.64 0.05 24.62
C GLN A 8 3.18 -0.37 24.39
N GLY A 9 2.81 -0.63 23.13
CA GLY A 9 1.62 -1.43 22.78
C GLY A 9 0.37 -0.67 22.32
N ALA A 10 0.37 0.67 22.23
CA ALA A 10 -0.74 1.38 21.60
C ALA A 10 -0.60 1.26 20.07
N LYS A 11 -1.57 0.61 19.39
CA LYS A 11 -1.69 0.73 17.93
C LYS A 11 -1.76 2.22 17.61
N LYS A 12 -0.72 2.78 16.97
CA LYS A 12 -0.73 4.17 16.51
C LYS A 12 -1.89 4.32 15.53
N VAL A 13 -3.00 4.88 16.01
CA VAL A 13 -4.15 5.21 15.16
C VAL A 13 -3.76 6.45 14.37
N ILE A 14 -3.59 6.29 13.06
CA ILE A 14 -3.35 7.41 12.14
C ILE A 14 -4.70 8.07 11.84
N ASN A 15 -4.74 9.40 11.94
CA ASN A 15 -5.90 10.18 11.53
C ASN A 15 -6.09 10.06 10.01
N SER A 16 -7.28 9.60 9.60
CA SER A 16 -7.58 9.33 8.18
C SER A 16 -7.57 10.58 7.32
N GLU A 17 -8.15 11.68 7.79
CA GLU A 17 -8.24 12.93 7.04
C GLU A 17 -6.85 13.52 6.80
N LEU A 18 -6.01 13.53 7.83
CA LEU A 18 -4.62 13.98 7.71
C LEU A 18 -3.83 13.10 6.74
N TRP A 19 -4.02 11.78 6.78
CA TRP A 19 -3.34 10.89 5.83
C TRP A 19 -3.75 11.17 4.39
N HIS A 20 -5.05 11.37 4.12
CA HIS A 20 -5.54 11.72 2.78
C HIS A 20 -5.04 13.11 2.32
N ALA A 21 -5.02 14.09 3.24
CA ALA A 21 -4.47 15.41 2.95
C ALA A 21 -2.98 15.36 2.54
N CYS A 22 -2.19 14.47 3.16
CA CYS A 22 -0.79 14.25 2.80
C CYS A 22 -0.61 13.41 1.53
N ALA A 23 -1.46 12.39 1.31
CA ALA A 23 -1.38 11.51 0.14
C ALA A 23 -1.66 12.24 -1.18
N GLY A 24 -2.47 13.30 -1.13
CA GLY A 24 -2.76 14.18 -2.25
C GLY A 24 -4.18 14.01 -2.80
N PRO A 25 -4.71 15.02 -3.51
CA PRO A 25 -6.13 15.11 -3.87
C PRO A 25 -6.59 14.06 -4.90
N LEU A 26 -5.65 13.37 -5.56
CA LEU A 26 -5.94 12.32 -6.53
C LEU A 26 -5.97 10.91 -5.90
N VAL A 27 -5.66 10.79 -4.61
CA VAL A 27 -5.63 9.50 -3.92
C VAL A 27 -7.03 9.14 -3.43
N CYS A 28 -7.56 8.03 -3.95
CA CYS A 28 -8.78 7.39 -3.48
C CYS A 28 -8.47 5.95 -3.09
N LEU A 29 -8.71 5.60 -1.82
CA LEU A 29 -8.61 4.22 -1.35
C LEU A 29 -9.95 3.50 -1.56
N PRO A 30 -9.93 2.18 -1.85
CA PRO A 30 -11.17 1.40 -1.92
C PRO A 30 -11.83 1.32 -0.54
N GLN A 31 -13.06 0.81 -0.46
CA GLN A 31 -13.73 0.58 0.81
C GLN A 31 -13.46 -0.85 1.30
N ARG A 32 -13.38 -1.04 2.62
CA ARG A 32 -13.35 -2.40 3.18
C ARG A 32 -14.63 -3.14 2.78
N GLY A 33 -14.48 -4.35 2.27
CA GLY A 33 -15.57 -5.19 1.77
C GLY A 33 -15.93 -4.97 0.30
N SER A 34 -15.43 -3.91 -0.36
CA SER A 34 -15.69 -3.66 -1.78
C SER A 34 -14.96 -4.66 -2.67
N LEU A 35 -15.47 -4.86 -3.88
CA LEU A 35 -14.78 -5.60 -4.94
C LEU A 35 -13.89 -4.65 -5.75
N LEU A 36 -12.70 -5.12 -6.13
CA LEU A 36 -11.77 -4.41 -7.00
C LEU A 36 -11.10 -5.37 -7.98
N TYR A 37 -10.53 -4.80 -9.04
CA TYR A 37 -9.57 -5.51 -9.88
C TYR A 37 -8.15 -5.17 -9.44
N TYR A 38 -7.37 -6.18 -9.09
CA TYR A 38 -5.93 -6.07 -8.90
C TYR A 38 -5.22 -6.34 -10.23
N PHE A 39 -4.36 -5.41 -10.64
CA PHE A 39 -3.56 -5.50 -11.87
C PHE A 39 -2.08 -5.74 -11.51
N PRO A 40 -1.55 -6.96 -11.68
CA PRO A 40 -0.14 -7.27 -11.39
C PRO A 40 0.85 -6.39 -12.16
N GLN A 41 0.48 -5.92 -13.35
CA GLN A 41 1.31 -5.00 -14.14
C GLN A 41 1.48 -3.65 -13.43
N GLY A 42 0.39 -3.01 -12.99
CA GLY A 42 0.44 -1.73 -12.27
C GLY A 42 1.25 -1.81 -10.96
N HIS A 43 1.17 -2.95 -10.25
CA HIS A 43 2.03 -3.20 -9.10
C HIS A 43 3.52 -3.21 -9.50
N SER A 44 3.86 -3.90 -10.59
CA SER A 44 5.25 -3.98 -11.08
C SER A 44 5.78 -2.60 -11.47
N GLU A 45 4.95 -1.76 -12.09
CA GLU A 45 5.26 -0.36 -12.42
C GLU A 45 5.55 0.46 -11.15
N GLN A 46 4.73 0.33 -10.10
CA GLN A 46 4.93 1.00 -8.82
C GLN A 46 6.24 0.57 -8.13
N VAL A 47 6.56 -0.74 -8.15
CA VAL A 47 7.81 -1.27 -7.59
C VAL A 47 9.03 -0.74 -8.37
N ALA A 48 8.94 -0.71 -9.70
CA ALA A 48 10.00 -0.18 -10.55
C ALA A 48 10.26 1.32 -10.26
N ALA A 49 9.20 2.12 -10.14
CA ALA A 49 9.29 3.54 -9.81
C ALA A 49 9.94 3.79 -8.44
N THR A 50 9.58 2.98 -7.42
CA THR A 50 10.07 3.15 -6.05
C THR A 50 11.52 2.67 -5.89
N THR A 51 11.88 1.57 -6.54
CA THR A 51 13.22 0.98 -6.43
C THR A 51 14.24 1.60 -7.40
N LYS A 52 13.79 2.42 -8.35
CA LYS A 52 14.59 2.98 -9.46
C LYS A 52 15.30 1.88 -10.27
N LYS A 53 14.69 0.69 -10.34
CA LYS A 53 15.18 -0.45 -11.10
C LYS A 53 14.13 -0.79 -12.15
N THR A 54 14.57 -1.03 -13.37
CA THR A 54 13.69 -1.58 -14.39
C THR A 54 13.31 -3.01 -14.00
N PRO A 55 12.08 -3.48 -14.34
CA PRO A 55 11.74 -4.88 -14.24
C PRO A 55 12.76 -5.70 -15.03
N ASN A 56 13.63 -6.44 -14.33
CA ASN A 56 14.66 -7.24 -14.99
C ASN A 56 14.00 -8.40 -15.76
N SER A 57 14.62 -8.82 -16.87
CA SER A 57 14.22 -9.98 -17.69
C SER A 57 14.25 -11.34 -16.97
N ARG A 58 14.50 -11.36 -15.66
CA ARG A 58 14.51 -12.57 -14.80
C ARG A 58 13.16 -12.84 -14.12
N ILE A 59 12.11 -12.10 -14.43
CA ILE A 59 10.77 -12.37 -13.89
C ILE A 59 10.31 -13.72 -14.47
N PRO A 60 10.02 -14.74 -13.63
CA PRO A 60 9.49 -16.00 -14.13
C PRO A 60 8.15 -15.79 -14.82
N ASN A 61 7.89 -16.57 -15.87
CA ASN A 61 6.55 -16.62 -16.45
C ASN A 61 5.61 -17.35 -15.48
N TYR A 62 4.44 -16.77 -15.22
CA TYR A 62 3.39 -17.37 -14.42
C TYR A 62 2.15 -17.57 -15.30
N PRO A 63 2.05 -18.68 -16.06
CA PRO A 63 0.98 -18.89 -17.04
C PRO A 63 -0.42 -18.87 -16.44
N SER A 64 -0.56 -19.20 -15.16
CA SER A 64 -1.82 -19.22 -14.42
C SER A 64 -2.19 -17.87 -13.81
N LEU A 65 -1.34 -16.84 -13.94
CA LEU A 65 -1.62 -15.51 -13.39
C LEU A 65 -2.35 -14.67 -14.45
N PRO A 66 -3.64 -14.36 -14.25
CA PRO A 66 -4.35 -13.48 -15.16
C PRO A 66 -3.84 -12.03 -15.04
N SER A 67 -4.04 -11.22 -16.08
CA SER A 67 -3.67 -9.80 -16.10
C SER A 67 -4.51 -8.93 -15.17
N GLN A 68 -5.66 -9.43 -14.73
CA GLN A 68 -6.54 -8.79 -13.76
C GLN A 68 -7.16 -9.84 -12.83
N LEU A 69 -7.22 -9.53 -11.54
CA LEU A 69 -7.78 -10.42 -10.52
C LEU A 69 -8.94 -9.71 -9.82
N LEU A 70 -10.14 -10.31 -9.84
CA LEU A 70 -11.25 -9.83 -9.03
C LEU A 70 -10.99 -10.21 -7.57
N CYS A 71 -10.94 -9.23 -6.67
CA CYS A 71 -10.65 -9.42 -5.26
C CYS A 71 -11.62 -8.64 -4.38
N GLN A 72 -11.84 -9.13 -3.15
CA GLN A 72 -12.52 -8.39 -2.10
C GLN A 72 -11.51 -7.75 -1.14
N VAL A 73 -11.73 -6.49 -0.79
CA VAL A 73 -10.87 -5.77 0.16
C VAL A 73 -11.15 -6.24 1.59
N HIS A 74 -10.23 -7.00 2.16
CA HIS A 74 -10.40 -7.51 3.53
C HIS A 74 -10.11 -6.46 4.60
N ASN A 75 -9.08 -5.64 4.38
CA ASN A 75 -8.69 -4.60 5.32
C ASN A 75 -7.89 -3.48 4.64
N ILE A 76 -7.89 -2.31 5.25
CA ILE A 76 -7.08 -1.16 4.84
C ILE A 76 -6.46 -0.55 6.09
N THR A 77 -5.15 -0.33 6.06
CA THR A 77 -4.40 0.33 7.13
C THR A 77 -3.50 1.38 6.52
N MET A 78 -3.58 2.60 7.04
CA MET A 78 -2.73 3.70 6.63
C MET A 78 -1.46 3.70 7.46
N HIS A 79 -0.33 4.01 6.83
CA HIS A 79 0.99 4.09 7.46
C HIS A 79 1.70 5.37 7.00
N VAL A 80 2.64 5.85 7.84
CA VAL A 80 3.54 6.95 7.50
C VAL A 80 4.96 6.43 7.71
N GLY A 81 5.82 6.60 6.71
CA GLY A 81 7.23 6.22 6.83
C GLY A 81 7.96 7.13 7.82
N ALA A 82 8.82 6.56 8.66
CA ALA A 82 9.85 7.34 9.32
C ALA A 82 10.92 7.70 8.26
N GLN A 83 11.21 8.98 8.09
CA GLN A 83 12.36 9.42 7.29
C GLN A 83 13.65 9.29 8.09
#